data_AF-A0A7R9KCA0-F1
#
_entry.id   AF-A0A7R9KCA0-F1
#
_cell.length_a   1.000
_cell.length_b   1.000
_cell.length_c   1.000
_cell.angle_alpha   90.00
_cell.angle_beta   90.00
_cell.angle_gamma   90.00
#
_symmetry.space_group_name_H-M   'P 1'
#
loop_
_entity.id
_entity.type
_entity.pdbx_description
1 polymer ?
#
loop_
_entity_poly.entity_id
_entity_poly.type
_entity_poly.pdbx_seq_one_letter_code
_entity_poly.pdbx_strand_id
1 'polypeptide(L)'
;MPLVLHRESSTDPGTQSKLEDALSILNELLEGYDWVAGSDFSIADISLAVTVSTAEVLLGDLSKYPKVEAWLERAKLKIPTYEEDSSLSLNTMRKLYEKVVNK
;
A
#
# COMPACT_ATOMS: atom_id res chain seq x y z
N MET A 1 -8.21 13.53 32.79
CA MET A 1 -8.38 13.86 31.36
C MET A 1 -8.08 12.60 30.56
N PRO A 2 -9.07 11.93 29.94
CA PRO A 2 -8.78 10.91 28.95
C PRO A 2 -8.48 11.58 27.61
N LEU A 3 -7.35 11.23 27.00
CA LEU A 3 -7.05 11.55 25.62
C LEU A 3 -8.04 10.80 24.74
N VAL A 4 -9.05 11.50 24.23
CA VAL A 4 -9.93 10.98 23.18
C VAL A 4 -9.10 10.94 21.91
N LEU A 5 -8.53 9.77 21.60
CA LEU A 5 -8.01 9.46 20.27
C LEU A 5 -9.20 9.60 19.30
N HIS A 6 -9.19 10.67 18.51
CA HIS A 6 -10.14 10.92 17.44
C HIS A 6 -9.92 9.82 16.39
N ARG A 7 -10.69 8.74 16.50
CA ARG A 7 -10.74 7.70 15.50
C ARG A 7 -11.50 8.27 14.32
N GLU A 8 -10.82 8.70 13.27
CA GLU A 8 -11.45 8.87 11.96
C GLU A 8 -11.87 7.49 11.48
N SER A 9 -13.05 7.07 11.92
CA SER A 9 -13.73 5.90 11.42
C SER A 9 -14.69 6.34 10.35
N SER A 10 -14.21 6.38 9.13
CA SER A 10 -14.98 6.06 7.93
C SER A 10 -14.03 6.24 6.77
N THR A 11 -14.14 5.33 5.81
CA THR A 11 -13.60 5.48 4.48
C THR A 11 -14.23 6.74 3.87
N ASP A 12 -13.71 7.90 4.22
CA ASP A 12 -14.18 9.17 3.68
C ASP A 12 -13.81 9.20 2.19
N PRO A 13 -14.74 9.54 1.30
CA PRO A 13 -14.46 9.64 -0.14
C PRO A 13 -13.23 10.51 -0.45
N GLY A 14 -12.97 11.54 0.37
CA GLY A 14 -11.79 12.39 0.23
C GLY A 14 -10.46 11.68 0.53
N THR A 15 -10.46 10.65 1.37
CA THR A 15 -9.24 9.88 1.69
C THR A 15 -8.94 8.84 0.61
N GLN A 16 -9.97 8.25 0.00
CA GLN A 16 -9.79 7.38 -1.18
C GLN A 16 -9.23 8.17 -2.38
N SER A 17 -9.77 9.35 -2.65
CA SER A 17 -9.27 10.23 -3.73
C SER A 17 -7.79 10.56 -3.56
N LYS A 18 -7.35 10.91 -2.34
CA LYS A 18 -5.94 11.21 -2.07
C LYS A 18 -5.03 10.00 -2.26
N LEU A 19 -5.53 8.79 -1.98
CA LEU A 19 -4.78 7.56 -2.18
C LEU A 19 -4.66 7.21 -3.67
N GLU A 20 -5.72 7.40 -4.44
CA GLU A 20 -5.67 7.28 -5.91
C GLU A 20 -4.69 8.28 -6.51
N ASP A 21 -4.72 9.55 -6.09
CA ASP A 21 -3.75 10.58 -6.53
C ASP A 21 -2.31 10.18 -6.20
N ALA A 22 -2.06 9.67 -4.97
CA ALA A 22 -0.74 9.22 -4.56
C ALA A 22 -0.23 8.02 -5.38
N LEU A 23 -1.11 7.07 -5.72
CA LEU A 23 -0.77 5.94 -6.59
C LEU A 23 -0.50 6.39 -8.03
N SER A 24 -1.23 7.40 -8.52
CA SER A 24 -0.94 8.02 -9.82
C SER A 24 0.45 8.63 -9.86
N ILE A 25 0.82 9.41 -8.83
CA ILE A 25 2.16 10.00 -8.70
C ILE A 25 3.22 8.90 -8.63
N LEU A 26 3.00 7.84 -7.85
CA LEU A 26 3.94 6.72 -7.77
C LEU A 26 4.11 6.02 -9.12
N ASN A 27 3.03 5.85 -9.88
CA ASN A 27 3.06 5.27 -11.21
C ASN A 27 3.87 6.13 -12.20
N GLU A 28 3.82 7.46 -12.07
CA GLU A 28 4.66 8.39 -12.83
C GLU A 28 6.13 8.35 -12.38
N LEU A 29 6.40 8.26 -11.07
CA LEU A 29 7.77 8.14 -10.55
C LEU A 29 8.49 6.88 -11.03
N LEU A 30 7.72 5.80 -11.22
CA LEU A 30 8.21 4.54 -11.79
C LEU A 30 8.32 4.58 -13.33
N GLU A 31 8.10 5.73 -13.96
CA GLU A 31 8.33 5.89 -15.39
C GLU A 31 9.83 5.86 -15.71
N GLY A 32 10.26 4.81 -16.41
CA GLY A 32 11.66 4.66 -16.84
C GLY A 32 12.60 4.14 -15.76
N TYR A 33 12.07 3.78 -14.58
CA TYR A 33 12.85 3.22 -13.46
C TYR A 33 12.23 1.92 -12.95
N ASP A 34 13.08 0.96 -12.58
CA ASP A 34 12.63 -0.31 -12.02
C ASP A 34 12.26 -0.21 -10.53
N TRP A 35 12.80 0.79 -9.84
CA TRP A 35 12.67 1.05 -8.41
C TRP A 35 12.38 2.53 -8.13
N VAL A 36 11.78 2.82 -6.97
CA VAL A 36 11.35 4.19 -6.63
C VAL A 36 12.54 5.14 -6.44
N ALA A 37 13.68 4.61 -6.00
CA ALA A 37 14.91 5.37 -5.81
C ALA A 37 15.85 5.33 -7.04
N GLY A 38 15.34 4.96 -8.22
CA GLY A 38 16.10 4.93 -9.48
C GLY A 38 16.45 3.51 -9.94
N SER A 39 17.74 3.25 -10.15
CA SER A 39 18.21 1.99 -10.75
C SER A 39 18.36 0.82 -9.77
N ASP A 40 18.51 1.11 -8.47
CA ASP A 40 18.81 0.11 -7.46
C ASP A 40 17.69 -0.01 -6.42
N PHE A 41 17.56 -1.24 -5.90
CA PHE A 41 16.62 -1.54 -4.82
C PHE A 41 17.08 -0.91 -3.51
N SER A 42 16.18 -0.18 -2.84
CA SER A 42 16.52 0.63 -1.67
C SER A 42 15.53 0.46 -0.51
N ILE A 43 15.84 1.10 0.62
CA ILE A 43 14.94 1.18 1.79
C ILE A 43 13.61 1.88 1.42
N ALA A 44 13.62 2.77 0.42
CA ALA A 44 12.40 3.42 -0.06
C ALA A 44 11.43 2.39 -0.64
N ASP A 45 11.93 1.41 -1.38
CA ASP A 45 11.12 0.37 -1.99
C ASP A 45 10.49 -0.55 -0.93
N ILE A 46 11.25 -0.90 0.12
CA ILE A 46 10.74 -1.69 1.25
C ILE A 46 9.61 -0.93 1.96
N SER A 47 9.83 0.35 2.27
CA SER A 47 8.87 1.17 3.01
C SER A 47 7.58 1.35 2.22
N LEU A 48 7.70 1.66 0.93
CA LEU A 48 6.56 1.85 0.05
C LEU A 48 5.83 0.53 -0.26
N ALA A 49 6.53 -0.60 -0.37
CA ALA A 49 5.89 -1.89 -0.63
C ALA A 49 4.90 -2.25 0.48
N VAL A 50 5.23 -1.97 1.74
CA VAL A 50 4.31 -2.18 2.88
C VAL A 50 3.10 -1.24 2.79
N THR A 51 3.34 0.05 2.48
CA THR A 51 2.26 1.04 2.35
C THR A 51 1.31 0.71 1.20
N VAL A 52 1.85 0.40 0.01
CA VAL A 52 1.08 0.09 -1.19
C VAL A 52 0.32 -1.22 -1.05
N SER A 53 0.88 -2.24 -0.40
CA SER A 53 0.11 -3.47 -0.10
C SER A 53 -1.02 -3.25 0.90
N THR A 54 -0.87 -2.31 1.84
CA THR A 54 -2.00 -1.92 2.69
C THR A 54 -3.05 -1.15 1.89
N ALA A 55 -2.63 -0.28 0.97
CA ALA A 55 -3.51 0.44 0.06
C ALA A 55 -4.29 -0.51 -0.86
N GLU A 56 -3.65 -1.58 -1.37
CA GLU A 56 -4.29 -2.64 -2.16
C GLU A 56 -5.46 -3.29 -1.40
N VAL A 57 -5.29 -3.56 -0.11
CA VAL A 57 -6.38 -4.11 0.74
C VAL A 57 -7.56 -3.14 0.86
N LEU A 58 -7.30 -1.83 0.87
CA LEU A 58 -8.32 -0.80 1.04
C LEU A 58 -9.03 -0.42 -0.27
N LEU A 59 -8.29 -0.35 -1.37
CA LEU A 59 -8.81 0.03 -2.70
C LEU A 59 -9.29 -1.17 -3.52
N GLY A 60 -8.80 -2.38 -3.21
CA GLY A 60 -9.20 -3.63 -3.84
C GLY A 60 -8.58 -3.91 -5.22
N ASP A 61 -8.23 -2.89 -5.99
CA ASP A 61 -7.67 -3.05 -7.34
C ASP A 61 -6.56 -2.03 -7.63
N LEU A 62 -5.39 -2.53 -8.07
CA LEU A 62 -4.24 -1.74 -8.52
C LEU A 62 -4.08 -1.74 -10.04
N SER A 63 -4.97 -2.40 -10.80
CA SER A 63 -4.89 -2.52 -12.27
C SER A 63 -4.84 -1.18 -13.01
N LYS A 64 -5.35 -0.10 -12.38
CA LYS A 64 -5.24 1.28 -12.89
C LYS A 64 -3.79 1.79 -12.96
N TYR A 65 -2.88 1.19 -12.20
CA TYR A 65 -1.50 1.61 -12.02
C TYR A 65 -0.53 0.45 -12.35
N PRO A 66 -0.42 0.05 -13.63
CA PRO A 66 0.29 -1.16 -14.03
C PRO A 66 1.79 -1.14 -13.71
N LYS A 67 2.42 0.04 -13.63
CA LYS A 67 3.84 0.15 -13.24
C LYS A 67 4.01 -0.08 -11.74
N VAL A 68 3.07 0.41 -10.93
CA VAL A 68 3.03 0.18 -9.48
C VAL A 68 2.79 -1.30 -9.19
N GLU A 69 1.85 -1.94 -9.88
CA GLU A 69 1.59 -3.38 -9.75
C GLU A 69 2.86 -4.19 -10.07
N ALA A 70 3.48 -3.94 -11.23
CA ALA A 70 4.70 -4.66 -11.62
C ALA A 70 5.88 -4.39 -10.68
N TRP A 71 6.04 -3.15 -10.20
CA TRP A 71 7.07 -2.80 -9.21
C TRP A 71 6.82 -3.50 -7.87
N LEU A 72 5.56 -3.53 -7.42
CA LEU A 72 5.21 -4.15 -6.16
C LEU A 72 5.53 -5.64 -6.18
N GLU A 73 5.17 -6.35 -7.26
CA GLU A 73 5.50 -7.77 -7.42
C GLU A 73 7.02 -8.02 -7.42
N ARG A 74 7.80 -7.16 -8.10
CA ARG A 74 9.27 -7.23 -8.03
C ARG A 74 9.81 -6.97 -6.62
N ALA A 75 9.24 -6.00 -5.91
CA ALA A 75 9.65 -5.65 -4.55
C ALA A 75 9.38 -6.81 -3.58
N LYS A 76 8.20 -7.43 -3.67
CA LYS A 76 7.83 -8.62 -2.87
C LYS A 76 8.83 -9.76 -3.04
N LEU A 77 9.26 -10.04 -4.28
CA LEU A 77 10.24 -11.08 -4.58
C LEU A 77 11.65 -10.78 -4.05
N LYS A 78 12.01 -9.50 -3.95
CA LYS A 78 13.37 -9.07 -3.57
C LYS A 78 13.58 -8.94 -2.07
N ILE A 79 12.51 -8.75 -1.30
CA ILE A 79 12.57 -8.60 0.16
C ILE A 79 12.60 -10.00 0.80
N PRO A 80 13.76 -10.48 1.31
CA PRO A 80 13.79 -11.71 2.08
C PRO A 80 12.93 -11.52 3.33
N THR A 81 12.02 -12.46 3.60
CA THR A 81 10.96 -12.44 4.66
C THR A 81 9.67 -11.67 4.37
N TYR A 82 9.50 -11.08 3.17
CA TYR A 82 8.25 -10.38 2.86
C TYR A 82 7.01 -11.25 3.05
N GLU A 83 7.03 -12.49 2.57
CA GLU A 83 5.88 -13.39 2.74
C GLU A 83 5.60 -13.75 4.20
N GLU A 84 6.61 -13.94 5.05
CA GLU A 84 6.38 -14.32 6.45
C GLU A 84 5.82 -13.14 7.27
N ASP A 85 6.39 -11.94 7.13
CA ASP A 85 6.04 -10.78 7.95
C ASP A 85 4.87 -9.97 7.36
N SER A 86 4.86 -9.78 6.04
CA SER A 86 3.83 -9.01 5.35
C SER A 86 2.53 -9.80 5.23
N SER A 87 2.57 -11.12 5.01
CA SER A 87 1.31 -11.89 4.94
C SER A 87 0.59 -11.90 6.29
N LEU A 88 1.29 -11.98 7.42
CA LEU A 88 0.66 -11.94 8.73
C LEU A 88 0.02 -10.57 9.01
N SER A 89 0.76 -9.49 8.75
CA SER A 89 0.29 -8.13 8.98
C SER A 89 -0.84 -7.73 8.01
N LEU A 90 -0.69 -7.99 6.70
CA LEU A 90 -1.71 -7.71 5.69
C LEU A 90 -2.98 -8.57 5.86
N ASN A 91 -2.85 -9.86 6.20
CA ASN A 91 -4.02 -10.69 6.45
C ASN A 91 -4.77 -10.26 7.72
N THR A 92 -4.04 -9.80 8.75
CA THR A 92 -4.67 -9.23 9.95
C THR A 92 -5.39 -7.93 9.60
N MET A 93 -4.78 -7.05 8.82
CA MET A 93 -5.39 -5.80 8.35
C MET A 93 -6.63 -6.06 7.49
N ARG A 94 -6.59 -7.04 6.57
CA ARG A 94 -7.74 -7.45 5.76
C ARG A 94 -8.92 -7.92 6.63
N LYS A 95 -8.66 -8.82 7.59
CA LYS A 95 -9.69 -9.29 8.54
C LYS A 95 -10.27 -8.15 9.39
N LEU A 96 -9.46 -7.17 9.78
CA LEU A 96 -9.93 -5.99 10.51
C LEU A 96 -10.81 -5.10 9.63
N TYR A 97 -10.41 -4.88 8.38
CA TYR A 97 -11.17 -4.09 7.41
C TYR A 97 -12.54 -4.71 7.13
N GLU A 98 -12.59 -6.02 6.82
CA GLU A 98 -13.85 -6.75 6.62
C GLU A 98 -14.80 -6.64 7.82
N LYS A 99 -14.28 -6.72 9.05
CA LYS A 99 -15.07 -6.55 10.28
C LYS A 99 -15.59 -5.12 10.47
N VAL A 100 -14.87 -4.11 10.00
CA VAL A 100 -15.27 -2.70 10.10
C VAL A 100 -16.31 -2.36 9.03
N VAL A 101 -16.17 -2.93 7.82
CA VAL A 101 -17.07 -2.67 6.69
C VAL A 101 -18.36 -3.47 6.77
N ASN A 102 -18.34 -4.75 7.18
CA ASN A 102 -19.53 -5.61 7.29
C ASN A 102 -20.30 -5.42 8.61
N LYS A 103 -20.35 -4.19 9.16
CA LYS A 103 -21.04 -3.91 10.43
C LYS A 103 -22.36 -3.17 10.21
#